data_AF-A0A3N5G9Y5-F1
#
_entry.id   AF-A0A3N5G9Y5-F1
#
_cell.length_a   1.000
_cell.length_b   1.000
_cell.length_c   1.000
_cell.angle_alpha   90.00
_cell.angle_beta   90.00
_cell.angle_gamma   90.00
#
_symmetry.space_group_name_H-M   'P 1'
#
loop_
_entity.id
_entity.type
_entity.pdbx_description
1 polymer ?
#
loop_
_entity_poly.entity_id
_entity_poly.type
_entity_poly.pdbx_seq_one_letter_code
_entity_poly.pdbx_strand_id
1 'polypeptide(L)'
;MRARASVRRGRATESGVAIVSVLLVITLATLIVSNLFWREHVTVRSVENRLALAQMRWIETAVLDWASVVLRVDKTSTGAVDHLTELWATPIAETVLDETVTGGARITEEGSNARLAGQMFDAQARFNLNNLVLDGQPSAVHREVFERLLAIVGRPESLAGVLQV
;
A
#
# COMPACT_ATOMS: atom_id res chain seq x y z
N MET A 1 -88.63 -37.43 24.70
CA MET A 1 -88.74 -36.19 23.91
C MET A 1 -87.87 -35.11 24.57
N ARG A 2 -86.69 -34.79 23.99
CA ARG A 2 -85.97 -33.50 24.05
C ARG A 2 -84.57 -33.68 23.44
N ALA A 3 -84.43 -33.20 22.20
CA ALA A 3 -83.16 -33.08 21.50
C ALA A 3 -82.31 -31.96 22.12
N ARG A 4 -81.00 -32.17 22.27
CA ARG A 4 -80.03 -31.10 22.50
C ARG A 4 -79.24 -30.88 21.21
N ALA A 5 -79.32 -29.65 20.71
CA ALA A 5 -78.73 -29.21 19.46
C ALA A 5 -77.19 -29.25 19.52
N SER A 6 -76.59 -29.86 18.49
CA SER A 6 -75.16 -29.80 18.23
C SER A 6 -74.77 -28.43 17.71
N VAL A 7 -73.97 -27.68 18.47
CA VAL A 7 -73.36 -26.42 18.00
C VAL A 7 -72.30 -26.77 16.95
N ARG A 8 -72.61 -26.50 15.68
CA ARG A 8 -71.70 -26.69 14.56
C ARG A 8 -70.79 -25.46 14.49
N ARG A 9 -69.59 -25.53 15.09
CA ARG A 9 -68.55 -24.50 14.90
C ARG A 9 -68.12 -24.53 13.43
N GLY A 10 -68.34 -23.43 12.72
CA GLY A 10 -67.83 -23.23 11.37
C GLY A 10 -66.31 -23.34 11.37
N ARG A 11 -65.76 -24.20 10.51
CA ARG A 11 -64.34 -24.19 10.20
C ARG A 11 -64.05 -22.88 9.50
N ALA A 12 -63.37 -21.97 10.19
CA ALA A 12 -62.84 -20.76 9.59
C ALA A 12 -61.82 -21.14 8.51
N THR A 13 -61.91 -20.48 7.37
CA THR A 13 -61.00 -20.62 6.23
C THR A 13 -59.68 -19.90 6.55
N GLU A 14 -58.84 -20.52 7.39
CA GLU A 14 -57.54 -19.98 7.84
C GLU A 14 -56.39 -20.23 6.85
N SER A 15 -56.64 -20.91 5.73
CA SER A 15 -55.61 -21.32 4.77
C SER A 15 -54.92 -20.15 4.05
N GLY A 16 -55.60 -19.03 3.83
CA GLY A 16 -55.01 -17.85 3.17
C GLY A 16 -53.97 -17.13 4.03
N VAL A 17 -54.26 -16.94 5.33
CA VAL A 17 -53.37 -16.27 6.28
C VAL A 17 -52.11 -17.10 6.53
N ALA A 18 -52.26 -18.42 6.62
CA ALA A 18 -51.13 -19.34 6.80
C ALA A 18 -50.13 -19.24 5.63
N ILE A 19 -50.61 -19.22 4.39
CA ILE A 19 -49.74 -19.12 3.20
C ILE A 19 -48.98 -17.79 3.19
N VAL A 20 -49.66 -16.67 3.50
CA VAL A 20 -49.01 -15.34 3.55
C VAL A 20 -47.94 -15.29 4.65
N SER A 21 -48.21 -15.85 5.84
CA SER A 21 -47.21 -15.91 6.91
C SER A 21 -45.99 -16.77 6.54
N VAL A 22 -46.20 -17.90 5.86
CA VAL A 22 -45.12 -18.77 5.40
C VAL A 22 -44.27 -18.06 4.36
N LEU A 23 -44.90 -17.41 3.37
CA LEU A 23 -44.18 -16.62 2.36
C LEU A 23 -43.39 -15.47 2.99
N LEU A 24 -43.94 -14.80 4.00
CA LEU A 24 -43.24 -13.73 4.73
C LEU A 24 -42.01 -14.26 5.46
N VAL A 25 -42.15 -15.37 6.19
CA VAL A 25 -41.04 -16.00 6.92
C VAL A 25 -39.95 -16.48 5.96
N ILE A 26 -40.33 -17.11 4.85
CA ILE A 26 -39.37 -17.55 3.81
C ILE A 26 -38.64 -16.35 3.24
N THR A 27 -39.36 -15.30 2.84
CA THR A 27 -38.75 -14.09 2.26
C THR A 27 -37.77 -13.45 3.23
N LEU A 28 -38.15 -13.33 4.51
CA LEU A 28 -37.27 -12.79 5.55
C LEU A 28 -36.03 -13.66 5.75
N ALA A 29 -36.21 -14.97 5.82
CA ALA A 29 -35.10 -15.91 5.93
C ALA A 29 -34.14 -15.80 4.72
N THR A 30 -34.67 -15.74 3.49
CA THR A 30 -33.88 -15.57 2.28
C THR A 30 -33.11 -14.25 2.27
N LEU A 31 -33.71 -13.15 2.72
CA LEU A 31 -33.03 -11.84 2.83
C LEU A 31 -31.88 -11.88 3.83
N ILE A 32 -32.09 -12.48 5.01
CA ILE A 32 -31.05 -12.61 6.04
C ILE A 32 -29.88 -13.44 5.50
N VAL A 33 -30.16 -14.59 4.91
CA VAL A 33 -29.16 -15.48 4.33
C VAL A 33 -28.38 -14.78 3.20
N SER A 34 -29.08 -14.12 2.28
CA SER A 34 -28.44 -13.39 1.17
C SER A 34 -27.48 -12.30 1.67
N ASN A 35 -27.88 -11.54 2.70
CA ASN A 35 -27.03 -10.52 3.30
C ASN A 35 -25.80 -11.11 4.04
N LEU A 36 -25.94 -12.29 4.65
CA LEU A 36 -24.81 -12.99 5.27
C LEU A 36 -23.79 -13.42 4.22
N PHE A 37 -24.23 -14.04 3.11
CA PHE A 37 -23.35 -14.44 2.01
C PHE A 37 -22.62 -13.24 1.39
N TRP A 38 -23.30 -12.11 1.20
CA TRP A 38 -22.66 -10.89 0.71
C TRP A 38 -21.55 -10.39 1.66
N ARG A 39 -21.85 -10.35 2.97
CA ARG A 39 -20.87 -9.93 3.99
C ARG A 39 -19.65 -10.84 4.03
N GLU A 40 -19.85 -12.15 3.90
CA GLU A 40 -18.77 -13.11 3.85
C GLU A 40 -17.86 -12.85 2.63
N HIS A 41 -18.46 -12.70 1.44
CA HIS A 41 -17.72 -12.39 0.22
C HIS A 41 -16.91 -11.08 0.31
N VAL A 42 -17.49 -10.02 0.88
CA VAL A 42 -16.78 -8.75 1.07
C VAL A 42 -15.64 -8.90 2.09
N THR A 43 -15.86 -9.67 3.16
CA THR A 43 -14.85 -9.89 4.20
C THR A 43 -13.64 -10.62 3.64
N VAL A 44 -13.85 -11.71 2.90
CA VAL A 44 -12.78 -12.50 2.26
C VAL A 44 -11.92 -11.61 1.37
N ARG A 45 -12.53 -10.86 0.45
CA ARG A 45 -11.79 -9.93 -0.44
C ARG A 45 -11.02 -8.86 0.32
N SER A 46 -11.57 -8.38 1.44
CA SER A 46 -10.88 -7.38 2.27
C SER A 46 -9.64 -7.96 2.95
N VAL A 47 -9.68 -9.23 3.36
CA VAL A 47 -8.55 -9.93 3.97
C VAL A 47 -7.47 -10.19 2.93
N GLU A 48 -7.83 -10.67 1.74
CA GLU A 48 -6.90 -10.85 0.62
C GLU A 48 -6.15 -9.56 0.29
N ASN A 49 -6.87 -8.43 0.14
CA ASN A 49 -6.25 -7.13 -0.09
C ASN A 49 -5.31 -6.70 1.06
N ARG A 50 -5.68 -6.97 2.32
CA ARG A 50 -4.82 -6.67 3.48
C ARG A 50 -3.55 -7.50 3.48
N LEU A 51 -3.64 -8.77 3.10
CA LEU A 51 -2.47 -9.65 2.98
C LEU A 51 -1.54 -9.17 1.87
N ALA A 52 -2.08 -8.82 0.69
CA ALA A 52 -1.29 -8.27 -0.41
C ALA A 52 -0.56 -6.98 -0.01
N LEU A 53 -1.23 -6.06 0.69
CA LEU A 53 -0.59 -4.84 1.20
C LEU A 53 0.50 -5.13 2.26
N ALA A 54 0.26 -6.10 3.14
CA ALA A 54 1.25 -6.50 4.13
C ALA A 54 2.51 -7.10 3.47
N GLN A 55 2.34 -7.89 2.42
CA GLN A 55 3.46 -8.41 1.62
C GLN A 55 4.28 -7.29 0.99
N MET A 56 3.63 -6.29 0.37
CA MET A 56 4.35 -5.15 -0.23
C MET A 56 5.17 -4.36 0.79
N ARG A 57 4.62 -4.10 1.98
CA ARG A 57 5.35 -3.40 3.06
C ARG A 57 6.53 -4.20 3.60
N TRP A 58 6.37 -5.52 3.67
CA TRP A 58 7.45 -6.41 4.09
C TRP A 58 8.60 -6.39 3.07
N ILE A 59 8.29 -6.42 1.77
CA ILE A 59 9.29 -6.29 0.69
C ILE A 59 9.98 -4.93 0.73
N GLU A 60 9.23 -3.84 0.92
CA GLU A 60 9.80 -2.49 1.05
C GLU A 60 10.84 -2.41 2.18
N THR A 61 10.49 -2.97 3.34
CA THR A 61 11.41 -3.01 4.50
C THR A 61 12.63 -3.87 4.22
N ALA A 62 12.45 -5.03 3.58
CA ALA A 62 13.54 -5.93 3.21
C ALA A 62 14.53 -5.28 2.23
N VAL A 63 14.04 -4.51 1.26
CA VAL A 63 14.89 -3.76 0.31
C VAL A 63 15.71 -2.68 1.03
N LEU A 64 15.12 -1.97 2.00
CA LEU A 64 15.83 -0.98 2.80
C LEU A 64 16.89 -1.61 3.73
N ASP A 65 16.60 -2.78 4.30
CA ASP A 65 17.56 -3.52 5.12
C ASP A 65 18.75 -4.00 4.27
N TRP A 66 18.46 -4.56 3.09
CA TRP A 66 19.49 -4.95 2.13
C TRP A 66 20.36 -3.76 1.72
N ALA A 67 19.77 -2.60 1.38
CA ALA A 67 20.52 -1.39 1.05
C ALA A 67 21.41 -0.94 2.22
N SER A 68 20.90 -1.02 3.45
CA SER A 68 21.67 -0.72 4.66
C SER A 68 22.86 -1.65 4.87
N VAL A 69 22.71 -2.94 4.54
CA VAL A 69 23.80 -3.92 4.58
C VAL A 69 24.84 -3.60 3.52
N VAL A 70 24.44 -3.32 2.27
CA VAL A 70 25.35 -2.96 1.19
C VAL A 70 26.20 -1.74 1.57
N LEU A 71 25.57 -0.68 2.08
CA LEU A 71 26.28 0.53 2.53
C LEU A 71 27.20 0.27 3.73
N ARG A 72 26.82 -0.65 4.64
CA ARG A 72 27.69 -1.00 5.78
C ARG A 72 28.92 -1.79 5.35
N VAL A 73 28.77 -2.68 4.37
CA VAL A 73 29.89 -3.40 3.76
C VAL A 73 30.82 -2.41 3.07
N ASP A 74 30.25 -1.50 2.27
CA ASP A 74 30.99 -0.47 1.56
C ASP A 74 31.81 0.43 2.50
N LYS A 75 31.19 0.95 3.56
CA LYS A 75 31.88 1.72 4.61
C LYS A 75 33.09 0.97 5.21
N THR A 76 33.02 -0.35 5.28
CA THR A 76 34.10 -1.18 5.82
C THR A 76 35.19 -1.47 4.78
N SER A 77 34.85 -1.55 3.49
CA SER A 77 35.77 -1.88 2.41
C SER A 77 36.50 -0.69 1.80
N THR A 78 35.82 0.44 1.65
CA THR A 78 36.24 1.55 0.76
C THR A 78 36.66 2.80 1.52
N GLY A 79 36.33 2.88 2.81
CA GLY A 79 36.84 3.92 3.72
C GLY A 79 35.94 5.14 3.81
N ALA A 80 36.50 6.33 3.55
CA ALA A 80 35.83 7.63 3.74
C ALA A 80 35.51 8.37 2.42
N VAL A 81 35.72 7.71 1.28
CA VAL A 81 35.46 8.26 -0.04
C VAL A 81 34.41 7.39 -0.69
N ASP A 82 33.33 8.02 -1.17
CA ASP A 82 32.26 7.35 -1.91
C ASP A 82 32.37 7.72 -3.41
N HIS A 83 32.19 6.76 -4.30
CA HIS A 83 32.24 6.98 -5.75
C HIS A 83 31.38 5.99 -6.55
N LEU A 84 31.01 6.38 -7.78
CA LEU A 84 30.06 5.63 -8.63
C LEU A 84 30.53 4.25 -9.13
N THR A 85 31.77 3.84 -8.84
CA THR A 85 32.29 2.50 -9.17
C THR A 85 32.11 1.49 -8.04
N GLU A 86 31.51 1.90 -6.93
CA GLU A 86 31.17 1.00 -5.81
C GLU A 86 29.93 0.14 -6.11
N LEU A 87 29.81 -0.97 -5.37
CA LEU A 87 28.71 -1.92 -5.52
C LEU A 87 27.35 -1.24 -5.33
N TRP A 88 27.28 -0.29 -4.41
CA TRP A 88 26.06 0.42 -4.03
C TRP A 88 25.49 1.26 -5.19
N ALA A 89 26.35 1.74 -6.10
CA ALA A 89 25.97 2.57 -7.25
C ALA A 89 25.51 1.73 -8.46
N THR A 90 25.67 0.40 -8.40
CA THR A 90 25.29 -0.50 -9.48
C THR A 90 23.77 -0.71 -9.50
N PRO A 91 23.07 -0.41 -10.60
CA PRO A 91 21.63 -0.64 -10.70
C PRO A 91 21.28 -2.12 -10.56
N ILE A 92 20.27 -2.40 -9.77
CA ILE A 92 19.68 -3.73 -9.65
C ILE A 92 18.73 -3.89 -10.83
N ALA A 93 19.12 -4.74 -11.78
CA ALA A 93 18.29 -5.12 -12.90
C ALA A 93 16.98 -5.75 -12.42
N GLU A 94 15.97 -5.74 -13.28
CA GLU A 94 14.64 -6.24 -12.96
C GLU A 94 14.67 -7.77 -12.70
N THR A 95 14.62 -8.16 -11.42
CA THR A 95 14.62 -9.56 -10.98
C THR A 95 13.21 -10.02 -10.67
N VAL A 96 12.88 -11.26 -11.05
CA VAL A 96 11.62 -11.88 -10.64
C VAL A 96 11.72 -12.23 -9.16
N LEU A 97 10.74 -11.78 -8.38
CA LEU A 97 10.64 -12.11 -6.97
C LEU A 97 10.16 -13.55 -6.85
N ASP A 98 11.06 -14.45 -6.47
CA ASP A 98 10.77 -15.84 -6.14
C ASP A 98 10.99 -16.09 -4.64
N GLU A 99 10.47 -17.20 -4.10
CA GLU A 99 10.56 -17.57 -2.68
C GLU A 99 12.00 -17.56 -2.13
N THR A 100 12.98 -17.75 -3.01
CA THR A 100 14.43 -17.73 -2.74
C THR A 100 15.00 -16.33 -2.49
N VAL A 101 14.39 -15.28 -3.05
CA VAL A 101 14.83 -13.87 -2.93
C VAL A 101 14.23 -13.19 -1.70
N THR A 102 13.08 -13.67 -1.23
CA THR A 102 12.27 -13.04 -0.18
C THR A 102 12.11 -13.89 1.07
N GLY A 103 13.10 -14.73 1.40
CA GLY A 103 13.17 -15.41 2.70
C GLY A 103 11.91 -16.20 3.08
N GLY A 104 11.24 -16.82 2.10
CA GLY A 104 10.01 -17.60 2.34
C GLY A 104 8.70 -16.82 2.26
N ALA A 105 8.71 -15.54 1.86
CA ALA A 105 7.46 -14.88 1.45
C ALA A 105 6.99 -15.48 0.11
N ARG A 106 5.89 -16.25 0.14
CA ARG A 106 5.14 -16.70 -1.04
C ARG A 106 4.59 -15.48 -1.79
N ILE A 107 5.39 -14.92 -2.68
CA ILE A 107 4.99 -13.82 -3.59
C ILE A 107 4.52 -14.38 -4.94
N THR A 108 4.78 -15.67 -5.17
CA THR A 108 4.42 -16.37 -6.39
C THR A 108 3.32 -17.40 -6.12
N GLU A 109 2.08 -17.04 -6.45
CA GLU A 109 1.20 -18.06 -7.06
C GLU A 109 1.81 -18.44 -8.41
N GLU A 110 1.61 -19.69 -8.87
CA GLU A 110 2.02 -20.10 -10.23
C GLU A 110 1.45 -19.11 -11.26
N GLY A 111 2.31 -18.26 -11.85
CA GLY A 111 1.92 -17.19 -12.78
C GLY A 111 2.05 -15.75 -12.26
N SER A 112 2.51 -15.53 -11.02
CA SER A 112 2.81 -14.19 -10.51
C SER A 112 4.08 -13.61 -11.15
N ASN A 113 3.93 -12.47 -11.84
CA ASN A 113 5.03 -11.72 -12.47
C ASN A 113 5.53 -10.59 -11.57
N ALA A 114 5.64 -10.80 -10.26
CA ALA A 114 6.19 -9.80 -9.36
C ALA A 114 7.68 -9.57 -9.67
N ARG A 115 8.04 -8.34 -10.00
CA ARG A 115 9.40 -7.96 -10.41
C ARG A 115 9.90 -6.82 -9.56
N LEU A 116 11.17 -6.87 -9.18
CA LEU A 116 11.86 -5.85 -8.40
C LEU A 116 13.01 -5.27 -9.22
N ALA A 117 13.06 -3.95 -9.33
CA ALA A 117 14.18 -3.21 -9.86
C ALA A 117 14.50 -2.06 -8.92
N GLY A 118 15.77 -1.64 -8.87
CA GLY A 118 16.18 -0.61 -7.92
C GLY A 118 17.49 0.05 -8.31
N GLN A 119 17.68 1.27 -7.87
CA GLN A 119 18.93 2.00 -7.99
C GLN A 119 19.08 2.89 -6.76
N MET A 120 20.31 3.02 -6.29
CA MET A 120 20.66 3.95 -5.22
C MET A 120 21.42 5.14 -5.78
N PHE A 121 21.19 6.30 -5.18
CA PHE A 121 21.84 7.55 -5.54
C PHE A 121 22.38 8.21 -4.29
N ASP A 122 23.57 8.80 -4.40
CA ASP A 122 24.09 9.68 -3.37
C ASP A 122 23.25 10.96 -3.31
N ALA A 123 22.69 11.25 -2.14
CA ALA A 123 21.94 12.47 -1.89
C ALA A 123 22.84 13.72 -1.88
N GLN A 124 24.13 13.57 -1.57
CA GLN A 124 25.13 14.64 -1.55
C GLN A 124 25.64 15.00 -2.94
N ALA A 125 25.31 14.21 -3.98
CA ALA A 125 25.59 14.54 -5.38
C ALA A 125 24.76 15.73 -5.92
N ARG A 126 23.87 16.30 -5.12
CA ARG A 126 22.97 17.40 -5.50
C ARG A 126 23.21 18.62 -4.61
N PHE A 127 22.89 19.81 -5.14
CA PHE A 127 22.91 21.03 -4.34
C PHE A 127 21.85 20.97 -3.22
N ASN A 128 22.29 21.07 -1.97
CA ASN A 128 21.40 21.07 -0.81
C ASN A 128 20.77 22.46 -0.62
N LEU A 129 19.47 22.58 -0.91
CA LEU A 129 18.72 23.84 -0.74
C LEU A 129 18.71 24.33 0.71
N ASN A 130 18.84 23.44 1.69
CA ASN A 130 18.92 23.83 3.10
C ASN A 130 20.17 24.68 3.38
N ASN A 131 21.21 24.62 2.54
CA ASN A 131 22.40 25.46 2.73
C ASN A 131 22.16 26.94 2.36
N LEU A 132 21.01 27.28 1.76
CA LEU A 132 20.66 28.68 1.48
C LEU A 132 20.45 29.50 2.75
N VAL A 133 20.10 28.86 3.87
CA VAL A 133 19.94 29.48 5.19
C VAL A 133 20.67 28.62 6.22
N LEU A 134 21.74 29.16 6.80
CA LEU A 134 22.54 28.47 7.82
C LEU A 134 22.35 29.20 9.15
N ASP A 135 21.98 28.46 10.20
CA ASP A 135 21.71 29.01 11.54
C ASP A 135 20.70 30.18 11.54
N GLY A 136 19.70 30.09 10.65
CA GLY A 136 18.68 31.13 10.46
C GLY A 136 19.16 32.37 9.71
N GLN A 137 20.38 32.37 9.17
CA GLN A 137 20.96 33.47 8.40
C GLN A 137 21.13 33.09 6.92
N PRO A 138 20.76 33.96 5.96
CA PRO A 138 20.99 33.70 4.54
C PRO A 138 22.48 33.53 4.22
N SER A 139 22.82 32.44 3.52
CA SER A 139 24.19 32.19 3.07
C SER A 139 24.45 32.82 1.71
N ALA A 140 25.31 33.85 1.65
CA ALA A 140 25.69 34.51 0.41
C ALA A 140 26.44 33.58 -0.55
N VAL A 141 27.34 32.73 -0.03
CA VAL A 141 28.12 31.78 -0.83
C VAL A 141 27.19 30.78 -1.52
N HIS A 142 26.28 30.16 -0.78
CA HIS A 142 25.36 29.18 -1.36
C HIS A 142 24.33 29.81 -2.29
N ARG A 143 23.94 31.08 -2.06
CA ARG A 143 23.12 31.85 -3.00
C ARG A 143 23.82 31.96 -4.35
N GLU A 144 25.07 32.40 -4.38
CA GLU A 144 25.82 32.56 -5.63
C GLU A 144 25.96 31.22 -6.38
N VAL A 145 26.25 30.13 -5.67
CA VAL A 145 26.29 28.78 -6.28
C VAL A 145 24.93 28.41 -6.89
N PHE A 146 23.84 28.69 -6.18
CA PHE A 146 22.50 28.37 -6.64
C PHE A 146 22.06 29.24 -7.83
N GLU A 147 22.39 30.52 -7.85
CA GLU A 147 22.17 31.41 -9.00
C GLU A 147 22.89 30.87 -10.25
N ARG A 148 24.17 30.49 -10.13
CA ARG A 148 24.90 29.84 -11.23
C ARG A 148 24.24 28.54 -11.68
N LEU A 149 23.77 27.71 -10.73
CA LEU A 149 23.05 26.48 -11.07
C LEU A 149 21.76 26.79 -11.84
N LEU A 150 20.97 27.78 -11.39
CA LEU A 150 19.75 28.22 -12.05
C LEU A 150 20.03 28.71 -13.48
N ALA A 151 21.10 29.47 -13.68
CA ALA A 151 21.52 29.90 -15.01
C ALA A 151 21.86 28.70 -15.92
N ILE A 152 22.59 27.70 -15.41
CA ILE A 152 22.93 26.47 -16.16
C ILE A 152 21.67 25.68 -16.55
N VAL A 153 20.68 25.58 -15.65
CA VAL A 153 19.43 24.84 -15.94
C VAL A 153 18.37 25.70 -16.66
N GLY A 154 18.71 26.91 -17.10
CA GLY A 154 17.82 27.81 -17.86
C GLY A 154 16.65 28.35 -17.03
N ARG A 155 16.84 28.56 -15.73
CA ARG A 155 15.84 29.12 -14.81
C ARG A 155 16.23 30.54 -14.37
N PRO A 156 15.27 31.40 -14.00
CA PRO A 156 15.57 32.75 -13.52
C PRO A 156 16.39 32.73 -12.22
N GLU A 157 17.54 33.40 -12.21
CA GLU A 157 18.43 33.53 -11.05
C GLU A 157 17.73 34.19 -9.86
N SER A 158 16.76 35.08 -10.12
CA SER A 158 15.96 35.78 -9.11
C SER A 158 15.22 34.84 -8.15
N LEU A 159 15.02 33.56 -8.52
CA LEU A 159 14.41 32.55 -7.63
C LEU A 159 15.26 32.27 -6.39
N ALA A 160 16.58 32.44 -6.46
CA ALA A 160 17.47 32.25 -5.32
C ALA A 160 17.15 33.19 -4.16
N GLY A 161 16.79 34.45 -4.47
CA GLY A 161 16.43 35.45 -3.47
C GLY A 161 15.07 35.21 -2.78
N VAL A 162 14.15 34.49 -3.44
CA VAL A 162 12.81 34.21 -2.89
C VAL A 162 12.84 33.13 -1.81
N LEU A 163 13.78 32.18 -1.90
CA LEU A 163 13.86 31.01 -1.01
C LEU A 163 14.60 31.27 0.32
N GLN A 164 14.97 32.53 0.60
CA GLN A 164 15.73 32.92 1.81
C GLN A 164 14.92 33.81 2.76
N VAL A 165 13.59 33.83 2.61
CA VAL A 165 12.65 34.54 3.50
C VAL A 165 12.30 33.67 4.71
#